data_AF-K3X5W8-F1
#
_entry.id   AF-K3X5W8-F1
#
_cell.length_a   1.000
_cell.length_b   1.000
_cell.length_c   1.000
_cell.angle_alpha   90.00
_cell.angle_beta   90.00
_cell.angle_gamma   90.00
#
_symmetry.space_group_name_H-M   'P 1'
#
loop_
_entity.id
_entity.type
_entity.pdbx_description
1 polymer ?
#
loop_
_entity_poly.entity_id
_entity_poly.type
_entity_poly.pdbx_seq_one_letter_code
_entity_poly.pdbx_strand_id
1 'polypeptide(L)'
;MAKNDAVCKTGLSSEGNASFPSQCNASYRYKVKSKTDTVRFWLEDRKSKKQWYISQFSNLGNFMKGLTQSKKLKLSDFVDANNTIPQATMQDYVKGFVRCLAESTSKEDGECIRDLVSSSTPSGGEWILKFATALTMFDSVWFPVYQFTLTPIPLEPIDILAAQLRDMQDEVAALQGEKLSKSDLKRVKRTLTTTTDVLHGKLLNWKFAGDCRRVCSIEEGGVKVRFLHSGEYLIQLKLNHTTYTDDSCHVELQRDGEVFQPCTFYTTRTSTAKFCHSQAVKMAEGEMLSVLNCVNNYISVGSTLSITLLE
;
A
#
# COMPACT_ATOMS: atom_id res chain seq x y z
N MET A 1 -27.03 -0.95 -41.88
CA MET A 1 -25.94 -1.59 -41.10
C MET A 1 -24.84 -0.57 -40.90
N ALA A 2 -24.79 0.04 -39.72
CA ALA A 2 -23.76 1.02 -39.36
C ALA A 2 -22.43 0.28 -39.08
N LYS A 3 -21.35 0.68 -39.76
CA LYS A 3 -19.99 0.30 -39.39
C LYS A 3 -19.52 1.25 -38.27
N ASN A 4 -19.34 0.67 -37.09
CA ASN A 4 -18.67 1.32 -35.97
C ASN A 4 -17.17 1.35 -36.23
N ASP A 5 -16.64 2.50 -36.64
CA ASP A 5 -15.21 2.80 -36.56
C ASP A 5 -14.85 3.14 -35.10
N ALA A 6 -14.62 2.09 -34.30
CA ALA A 6 -13.96 2.22 -33.02
C ALA A 6 -12.45 2.43 -33.25
N VAL A 7 -12.06 3.67 -33.53
CA VAL A 7 -10.65 4.09 -33.53
C VAL A 7 -10.10 3.89 -32.11
N CYS A 8 -9.22 2.90 -31.94
CA CYS A 8 -8.47 2.67 -30.71
C CYS A 8 -7.75 3.97 -30.30
N LYS A 9 -8.12 4.54 -29.16
CA LYS A 9 -7.40 5.67 -28.54
C LYS A 9 -6.05 5.17 -28.00
N THR A 10 -5.04 5.03 -28.84
CA THR A 10 -3.67 4.64 -28.46
C THR A 10 -2.89 5.85 -27.90
N GLY A 11 -3.25 6.31 -26.71
CA GLY A 11 -2.53 7.36 -25.99
C GLY A 11 -2.12 6.89 -24.60
N LEU A 12 -0.94 7.32 -24.14
CA LEU A 12 -0.41 7.06 -22.80
C LEU A 12 -0.62 8.31 -21.94
N SER A 13 -1.17 8.17 -20.74
CA SER A 13 -1.27 9.24 -19.75
C SER A 13 -0.76 8.74 -18.41
N SER A 14 0.25 9.39 -17.86
CA SER A 14 0.85 9.04 -16.58
C SER A 14 0.96 10.27 -15.68
N GLU A 15 0.72 10.08 -14.39
CA GLU A 15 0.89 11.10 -13.36
C GLU A 15 1.53 10.48 -12.12
N GLY A 16 2.26 11.29 -11.36
CA GLY A 16 2.96 10.82 -10.18
C GLY A 16 3.79 11.92 -9.53
N ASN A 17 4.61 11.51 -8.56
CA ASN A 17 5.55 12.38 -7.88
C ASN A 17 6.98 12.01 -8.28
N ALA A 18 7.85 13.01 -8.39
CA ALA A 18 9.26 12.87 -8.69
C ALA A 18 10.09 13.76 -7.77
N SER A 19 11.32 13.32 -7.49
CA SER A 19 12.38 14.10 -6.85
C SER A 19 13.54 14.22 -7.84
N PHE A 20 14.29 15.32 -7.77
CA PHE A 20 15.45 15.54 -8.62
C PHE A 20 16.70 15.76 -7.76
N PRO A 21 17.83 15.11 -8.06
CA PRO A 21 19.06 15.20 -7.27
C PRO A 21 19.53 16.64 -7.03
N SER A 22 19.51 17.50 -8.06
CA SER A 22 19.95 18.90 -7.92
C SER A 22 18.95 19.80 -7.17
N GLN A 23 17.73 19.31 -6.88
CA GLN A 23 16.66 20.07 -6.22
C GLN A 23 16.40 19.59 -4.79
N CYS A 24 17.46 19.20 -4.07
CA CYS A 24 17.49 18.72 -2.69
C CYS A 24 16.18 18.90 -1.89
N ASN A 25 15.54 17.78 -1.53
CA ASN A 25 14.32 17.73 -0.69
C ASN A 25 13.05 18.38 -1.28
N ALA A 26 13.05 18.80 -2.55
CA ALA A 26 11.83 19.22 -3.23
C ALA A 26 11.07 18.02 -3.81
N SER A 27 9.74 18.04 -3.65
CA SER A 27 8.83 17.08 -4.24
C SER A 27 8.06 17.73 -5.37
N TYR A 28 8.14 17.13 -6.56
CA TYR A 28 7.46 17.60 -7.74
C TYR A 28 6.35 16.66 -8.13
N ARG A 29 5.22 17.19 -8.58
CA ARG A 29 4.16 16.41 -9.23
C ARG A 29 4.36 16.53 -10.73
N TYR A 30 4.28 15.42 -11.45
CA TYR A 30 4.40 15.40 -12.90
C TYR A 30 3.14 14.84 -13.55
N LYS A 31 2.92 15.26 -14.80
CA LYS A 31 1.90 14.70 -15.69
C LYS A 31 2.47 14.62 -17.10
N VAL A 32 2.49 13.41 -17.64
CA VAL A 32 2.95 13.13 -19.00
C VAL A 32 1.77 12.62 -19.81
N LYS A 33 1.50 13.26 -20.93
CA LYS A 33 0.45 12.85 -21.87
C LYS A 33 1.07 12.66 -23.24
N SER A 34 0.97 11.45 -23.75
CA SER A 34 1.42 11.07 -25.08
C SER A 34 0.25 10.60 -25.93
N LYS A 35 0.24 11.08 -27.17
CA LYS A 35 -0.54 10.52 -28.29
C LYS A 35 0.45 9.85 -29.25
N THR A 36 -0.08 9.25 -30.31
CA THR A 36 0.70 8.52 -31.33
C THR A 36 1.94 9.25 -31.83
N ASP A 37 1.87 10.56 -32.00
CA ASP A 37 2.92 11.38 -32.62
C ASP A 37 3.47 12.49 -31.71
N THR A 38 2.89 12.67 -30.53
CA THR A 38 3.12 13.87 -29.72
C THR A 38 3.15 13.57 -28.23
N VAL A 39 4.03 14.25 -27.50
CA VAL A 39 4.09 14.20 -26.03
C VAL A 39 4.02 15.60 -25.41
N ARG A 40 3.42 15.67 -24.22
CA ARG A 40 3.38 16.85 -23.36
C ARG A 40 3.80 16.45 -21.95
N PHE A 41 4.66 17.26 -21.35
CA PHE A 41 5.04 17.16 -19.95
C PHE A 41 4.62 18.41 -19.22
N TRP A 42 4.14 18.19 -18.01
CA TRP A 42 3.82 19.21 -17.02
C TRP A 42 4.47 18.83 -15.70
N LEU A 43 5.00 19.84 -15.01
CA LEU A 43 5.66 19.69 -13.72
C LEU A 43 5.15 20.79 -12.77
N GLU A 44 4.86 20.41 -11.52
CA GLU A 44 4.48 21.31 -10.43
C GLU A 44 5.42 21.08 -9.26
N ASP A 45 5.99 22.15 -8.70
CA ASP A 45 6.61 22.10 -7.37
C ASP A 45 5.49 22.10 -6.33
N ARG A 46 5.38 21.03 -5.56
CA ARG A 46 4.28 20.87 -4.59
C ARG A 46 4.33 21.87 -3.44
N LYS A 47 5.51 22.42 -3.13
CA LYS A 47 5.67 23.41 -2.05
C LYS A 47 5.37 24.81 -2.54
N SER A 48 6.02 25.26 -3.61
CA SER A 48 5.85 26.63 -4.11
C SER A 48 4.63 26.81 -5.03
N LYS A 49 4.02 25.70 -5.47
CA LYS A 49 2.93 25.65 -6.45
C LYS A 49 3.27 26.21 -7.82
N LYS A 50 4.54 26.56 -8.07
CA LYS A 50 5.02 26.95 -9.40
C LYS A 50 4.88 25.77 -10.35
N GLN A 51 4.51 26.06 -11.59
CA GLN A 51 4.26 25.05 -12.61
C GLN A 51 5.01 25.38 -13.89
N TRP A 52 5.38 24.35 -14.65
CA TRP A 52 6.09 24.48 -15.91
C TRP A 52 5.55 23.51 -16.97
N TYR A 53 5.61 23.91 -18.23
CA TYR A 53 5.48 23.02 -19.40
C TYR A 53 6.81 22.98 -20.15
N ILE A 54 7.06 21.89 -20.88
CA ILE A 54 8.17 21.90 -21.84
C ILE A 54 7.86 22.90 -22.95
N SER A 55 8.79 23.81 -23.19
CA SER A 55 8.92 24.55 -24.43
C SER A 55 10.22 24.11 -25.09
N GLN A 56 10.24 23.95 -26.40
CA GLN A 56 11.51 23.85 -27.10
C GLN A 56 11.52 24.89 -28.21
N PHE A 57 12.44 25.84 -28.06
CA PHE A 57 12.90 26.70 -29.14
C PHE A 57 13.81 25.86 -30.04
N SER A 58 13.29 25.41 -31.18
CA SER A 58 14.16 24.92 -32.26
C SER A 58 14.90 26.13 -32.83
N ASN A 59 16.23 26.02 -32.98
CA ASN A 59 17.05 27.00 -33.68
C ASN A 59 16.52 27.27 -35.09
N LEU A 60 15.68 28.30 -35.25
CA LEU A 60 15.64 29.24 -36.37
C LEU A 60 14.62 30.32 -36.04
N GLY A 61 15.03 31.58 -36.21
CA GLY A 61 14.36 32.76 -35.69
C GLY A 61 12.85 32.80 -35.85
N ASN A 62 12.16 33.03 -34.74
CA ASN A 62 10.91 33.78 -34.75
C ASN A 62 10.75 34.46 -33.39
N PHE A 63 11.33 35.66 -33.34
CA PHE A 63 11.07 36.70 -32.36
C PHE A 63 9.61 37.17 -32.53
N MET A 64 8.65 36.38 -32.07
CA MET A 64 7.26 36.75 -31.78
C MET A 64 6.43 35.48 -31.51
N LYS A 65 6.27 35.11 -30.23
CA LYS A 65 5.05 34.47 -29.72
C LYS A 65 5.07 34.42 -28.19
N GLY A 66 4.78 35.58 -27.59
CA GLY A 66 4.10 35.59 -26.30
C GLY A 66 2.71 35.01 -26.53
N LEU A 67 2.56 33.72 -26.25
CA LEU A 67 1.31 33.02 -25.93
C LEU A 67 1.72 31.60 -25.50
N THR A 68 1.86 31.45 -24.18
CA THR A 68 2.31 30.27 -23.44
C THR A 68 1.34 29.09 -23.65
N GLN A 69 1.43 28.40 -24.78
CA GLN A 69 0.75 27.12 -24.99
C GLN A 69 1.75 25.98 -24.85
N SER A 70 1.37 24.95 -24.10
CA SER A 70 2.08 23.67 -24.01
C SER A 70 2.31 23.10 -25.42
N LYS A 71 3.54 23.26 -25.94
CA LYS A 71 3.96 22.70 -27.23
C LYS A 71 3.83 21.19 -27.13
N LYS A 72 3.17 20.61 -28.12
CA LYS A 72 3.18 19.15 -28.32
C LYS A 72 4.51 18.81 -28.97
N LEU A 73 5.38 18.09 -28.26
CA LEU A 73 6.68 17.68 -28.79
C LEU A 73 6.51 16.48 -29.71
N LYS A 74 7.11 16.53 -30.89
CA LYS A 74 7.28 15.40 -31.80
C LYS A 74 8.57 14.67 -31.49
N LEU A 75 8.77 13.49 -32.06
CA LEU A 75 9.97 12.69 -31.81
C LEU A 75 11.25 13.46 -32.20
N SER A 76 11.23 14.14 -33.35
CA SER A 76 12.32 14.95 -33.87
C SER A 76 12.65 16.20 -33.04
N ASP A 77 11.81 16.56 -32.08
CA ASP A 77 12.09 17.69 -31.17
C ASP A 77 13.16 17.29 -30.12
N PHE A 78 13.27 16.00 -29.77
CA PHE A 78 14.21 15.55 -28.72
C PHE A 78 15.07 14.33 -29.09
N VAL A 79 14.83 13.70 -30.24
CA VAL A 79 15.62 12.60 -30.77
C VAL A 79 16.48 13.08 -31.93
N ASP A 80 17.79 12.81 -31.84
CA ASP A 80 18.80 13.08 -32.87
C ASP A 80 19.67 11.83 -33.12
N ALA A 81 20.69 11.97 -33.97
CA ALA A 81 21.58 10.86 -34.32
C ALA A 81 22.38 10.29 -33.14
N ASN A 82 22.55 11.06 -32.06
CA ASN A 82 23.36 10.72 -30.90
C ASN A 82 22.56 10.11 -29.75
N ASN A 83 21.24 10.16 -29.79
CA ASN A 83 20.36 9.58 -28.76
C ASN A 83 19.22 8.71 -29.32
N THR A 84 19.16 8.49 -30.64
CA THR A 84 18.14 7.63 -31.26
C THR A 84 18.32 6.16 -30.91
N ILE A 85 17.25 5.54 -30.41
CA ILE A 85 17.17 4.11 -30.15
C ILE A 85 16.55 3.43 -31.39
N PRO A 86 17.24 2.47 -32.02
CA PRO A 86 16.71 1.77 -33.19
C PRO A 86 15.34 1.14 -32.92
N GLN A 87 14.40 1.32 -33.85
CA GLN A 87 13.02 0.81 -33.78
C GLN A 87 12.16 1.33 -32.61
N ALA A 88 12.66 2.26 -31.79
CA ALA A 88 11.88 2.81 -30.69
C ALA A 88 10.80 3.77 -31.19
N THR A 89 9.58 3.57 -30.72
CA THR A 89 8.45 4.46 -30.99
C THR A 89 8.37 5.58 -29.96
N MET A 90 7.60 6.65 -30.25
CA MET A 90 7.30 7.72 -29.28
C MET A 90 6.86 7.17 -27.92
N GLN A 91 6.03 6.11 -27.90
CA GLN A 91 5.54 5.54 -26.64
C GLN A 91 6.66 4.86 -25.84
N ASP A 92 7.67 4.31 -26.50
CA ASP A 92 8.79 3.64 -25.84
C ASP A 92 9.68 4.65 -25.13
N TYR A 93 10.00 5.78 -25.78
CA TYR A 93 10.69 6.90 -25.14
C TYR A 93 9.89 7.44 -23.94
N VAL A 94 8.57 7.65 -24.11
CA VAL A 94 7.73 8.18 -23.02
C VAL A 94 7.64 7.22 -21.84
N LYS A 95 7.55 5.91 -22.09
CA LYS A 95 7.61 4.90 -21.02
C LYS A 95 8.94 4.97 -20.28
N GLY A 96 10.06 5.12 -21.00
CA GLY A 96 11.39 5.35 -20.41
C GLY A 96 11.41 6.58 -19.50
N PHE A 97 10.96 7.74 -20.00
CA PHE A 97 10.92 8.97 -19.21
C PHE A 97 10.01 8.85 -17.98
N VAL A 98 8.83 8.23 -18.11
CA VAL A 98 7.91 8.01 -16.99
C VAL A 98 8.52 7.07 -15.95
N ARG A 99 9.16 5.98 -16.39
CA ARG A 99 9.88 5.06 -15.51
C ARG A 99 10.94 5.81 -14.71
N CYS A 100 11.76 6.61 -15.39
CA CYS A 100 12.76 7.45 -14.77
C CYS A 100 12.18 8.42 -13.73
N LEU A 101 11.05 9.08 -14.03
CA LEU A 101 10.36 9.98 -13.09
C LEU A 101 9.76 9.25 -11.88
N ALA A 102 9.29 8.02 -12.05
CA ALA A 102 8.63 7.23 -11.01
C ALA A 102 9.62 6.55 -10.04
N GLU A 103 10.87 6.32 -10.45
CA GLU A 103 11.87 5.65 -9.63
C GLU A 103 12.25 6.50 -8.40
N SER A 104 11.93 6.02 -7.19
CA SER A 104 12.09 6.76 -5.94
C SER A 104 13.54 6.96 -5.50
N THR A 105 14.48 6.16 -6.03
CA THR A 105 15.91 6.22 -5.71
C THR A 105 16.72 6.32 -6.99
N SER A 106 17.67 7.25 -7.03
CA SER A 106 18.85 7.11 -7.88
C SER A 106 19.59 5.88 -7.36
N LYS A 107 19.24 4.69 -7.86
CA LYS A 107 20.07 3.52 -7.57
C LYS A 107 21.47 3.84 -8.09
N GLU A 108 22.48 3.52 -7.28
CA GLU A 108 23.88 3.61 -7.68
C GLU A 108 24.17 2.70 -8.91
N ASP A 109 23.29 1.72 -9.18
CA ASP A 109 23.10 1.11 -10.49
C ASP A 109 22.43 2.10 -11.44
N GLY A 110 23.25 2.85 -12.18
CA GLY A 110 22.89 3.95 -13.08
C GLY A 110 21.98 3.62 -14.27
N GLU A 111 20.94 2.81 -14.10
CA GLU A 111 19.98 2.47 -15.16
C GLU A 111 19.18 3.69 -15.65
N CYS A 112 18.81 4.61 -14.74
CA CYS A 112 18.23 5.88 -15.15
C CYS A 112 18.74 7.07 -14.33
N ILE A 113 19.15 8.11 -15.05
CA ILE A 113 19.52 9.43 -14.55
C ILE A 113 18.38 10.40 -14.89
N ARG A 114 17.89 11.12 -13.89
CA ARG A 114 17.01 12.27 -14.07
C ARG A 114 17.53 13.44 -13.26
N ASP A 115 17.43 14.65 -13.79
CA ASP A 115 17.74 15.83 -13.01
C ASP A 115 17.01 17.08 -13.52
N LEU A 116 16.86 18.05 -12.62
CA LEU A 116 16.25 19.35 -12.91
C LEU A 116 17.25 20.44 -12.56
N VAL A 117 17.76 21.13 -13.57
CA VAL A 117 18.85 22.11 -13.44
C VAL A 117 18.37 23.47 -13.91
N SER A 118 18.73 24.55 -13.19
CA SER A 118 18.37 25.90 -13.64
C SER A 118 19.10 26.21 -14.94
N SER A 119 18.38 26.75 -15.92
CA SER A 119 19.03 27.34 -17.08
C SER A 119 19.83 28.56 -16.62
N SER A 120 21.06 28.71 -17.13
CA SER A 120 21.92 29.88 -16.87
C SER A 120 21.55 31.09 -17.73
N THR A 121 20.31 31.13 -18.26
CA THR A 121 19.84 32.21 -19.13
C THR A 121 19.55 33.50 -18.33
N PRO A 122 19.89 34.67 -18.88
CA PRO A 122 19.72 35.97 -18.20
C PRO A 122 18.25 36.36 -17.96
N SER A 123 17.29 35.67 -18.58
CA SER A 123 15.84 35.89 -18.42
C SER A 123 15.25 35.29 -17.15
N GLY A 124 15.95 34.39 -16.45
CA GLY A 124 15.55 33.84 -15.15
C GLY A 124 14.26 33.00 -15.17
N GLY A 125 14.34 31.75 -14.69
CA GLY A 125 13.15 30.93 -14.40
C GLY A 125 12.83 29.80 -15.39
N GLU A 126 13.68 29.60 -16.40
CA GLU A 126 13.65 28.40 -17.24
C GLU A 126 14.44 27.26 -16.55
N TRP A 127 13.85 26.08 -16.54
CA TRP A 127 14.50 24.87 -16.01
C TRP A 127 14.85 23.92 -17.14
N ILE A 128 15.89 23.12 -16.97
CA ILE A 128 16.27 22.07 -17.90
C ILE A 128 16.02 20.73 -17.21
N LEU A 129 15.06 19.98 -17.74
CA LEU A 129 14.80 18.61 -17.33
C LEU A 129 15.66 17.67 -18.17
N LYS A 130 16.54 16.93 -17.51
CA LYS A 130 17.47 15.98 -18.14
C LYS A 130 17.04 14.56 -17.83
N PHE A 131 17.07 13.70 -18.84
CA PHE A 131 16.94 12.26 -18.71
C PHE A 131 18.12 11.57 -19.39
N ALA A 132 18.62 10.51 -18.79
CA ALA A 132 19.48 9.55 -19.46
C ALA A 132 19.14 8.16 -18.96
N THR A 133 19.20 7.16 -19.83
CA THR A 133 18.92 5.76 -19.45
C THR A 133 20.06 4.90 -19.97
N ALA A 134 20.61 4.03 -19.13
CA ALA A 134 21.62 3.08 -19.55
C ALA A 134 21.01 2.04 -20.49
N LEU A 135 21.58 1.92 -21.68
CA LEU A 135 21.26 0.89 -22.65
C LEU A 135 22.49 0.01 -22.80
N THR A 136 22.42 -1.20 -22.25
CA THR A 136 23.48 -2.20 -22.39
C THR A 136 23.31 -2.90 -23.73
N MET A 137 24.32 -2.78 -24.58
CA MET A 137 24.41 -3.46 -25.87
C MET A 137 25.70 -4.30 -25.88
N PHE A 138 25.55 -5.62 -25.90
CA PHE A 138 26.64 -6.58 -25.77
C PHE A 138 27.46 -6.30 -24.50
N ASP A 139 28.73 -5.91 -24.65
CA ASP A 139 29.67 -5.63 -23.56
C ASP A 139 29.85 -4.13 -23.28
N SER A 140 29.03 -3.27 -23.90
CA SER A 140 29.12 -1.82 -23.78
C SER A 140 27.83 -1.22 -23.25
N VAL A 141 27.95 -0.18 -22.41
CA VAL A 141 26.82 0.58 -21.89
C VAL A 141 26.79 1.95 -22.56
N TRP A 142 25.67 2.28 -23.18
CA TRP A 142 25.44 3.56 -23.83
C TRP A 142 24.36 4.37 -23.09
N PHE A 143 24.57 5.68 -22.95
CA PHE A 143 23.69 6.58 -22.21
C PHE A 143 23.13 7.68 -23.12
N PRO A 144 22.05 7.43 -23.88
CA PRO A 144 21.36 8.49 -24.60
C PRO A 144 20.84 9.54 -23.60
N VAL A 145 21.21 10.80 -23.83
CA VAL A 145 20.77 11.93 -23.01
C VAL A 145 19.70 12.72 -23.74
N TYR A 146 18.63 13.06 -23.03
CA TYR A 146 17.51 13.86 -23.52
C TYR A 146 17.35 15.08 -22.62
N GLN A 147 17.20 16.25 -23.23
CA GLN A 147 17.06 17.51 -22.51
C GLN A 147 15.81 18.27 -22.97
N PHE A 148 15.09 18.77 -21.99
CA PHE A 148 13.84 19.49 -22.21
C PHE A 148 13.86 20.82 -21.46
N THR A 149 13.69 21.92 -22.17
CA THR A 149 13.56 23.25 -21.55
C THR A 149 12.13 23.42 -21.02
N LEU A 150 12.00 23.84 -19.79
CA LEU A 150 10.76 24.06 -19.07
C LEU A 150 10.53 25.55 -18.92
N THR A 151 9.41 26.04 -19.43
CA THR A 151 8.99 27.44 -19.30
C THR A 151 7.94 27.57 -18.21
N PRO A 152 8.06 28.57 -17.32
CA PRO A 152 7.11 28.78 -16.23
C PRO A 152 5.73 29.12 -16.77
N ILE A 153 4.72 28.63 -16.06
CA ILE A 153 3.31 28.95 -16.30
C ILE A 153 2.96 30.11 -15.37
N PRO A 154 2.46 31.25 -15.89
CA PRO A 154 1.88 32.28 -15.04
C PRO A 154 0.62 31.70 -14.38
N LEU A 155 0.56 31.75 -13.06
CA LEU A 155 -0.55 31.21 -12.28
C LEU A 155 -1.38 32.35 -11.69
N GLU A 156 -2.69 32.23 -11.84
CA GLU A 156 -3.62 33.09 -11.12
C GLU A 156 -3.84 32.54 -9.70
N PRO A 157 -4.31 33.37 -8.76
CA PRO A 157 -4.60 32.91 -7.39
C PRO A 157 -5.53 31.69 -7.35
N ILE A 158 -6.48 31.60 -8.29
CA ILE A 158 -7.38 30.46 -8.42
C ILE A 158 -6.65 29.16 -8.77
N ASP A 159 -5.60 29.22 -9.58
CA ASP A 159 -4.80 28.05 -9.96
C ASP A 159 -3.99 27.53 -8.77
N ILE A 160 -3.47 28.46 -7.96
CA ILE A 160 -2.74 28.14 -6.72
C ILE A 160 -3.69 27.47 -5.72
N LEU A 161 -4.87 28.04 -5.50
CA LEU A 161 -5.88 27.48 -4.61
C LEU A 161 -6.33 26.09 -5.09
N ALA A 162 -6.55 25.91 -6.39
CA ALA A 162 -6.87 24.60 -6.95
C ALA A 162 -5.73 23.59 -6.71
N ALA A 163 -4.46 24.02 -6.78
CA ALA A 163 -3.31 23.18 -6.50
C ALA A 163 -3.15 22.82 -5.01
N GLN A 164 -3.49 23.73 -4.11
CA GLN A 164 -3.53 23.46 -2.66
C GLN A 164 -4.67 22.52 -2.30
N LEU A 165 -5.86 22.73 -2.88
CA LEU A 165 -7.03 21.89 -2.64
C LEU A 165 -6.78 20.44 -3.08
N ARG A 166 -6.09 20.22 -4.21
CA ARG A 166 -5.65 18.88 -4.63
C ARG A 166 -4.74 18.23 -3.59
N ASP A 167 -3.77 18.96 -3.07
CA ASP A 167 -2.86 18.42 -2.05
C ASP A 167 -3.58 18.07 -0.74
N MET A 168 -4.55 18.89 -0.32
CA MET A 168 -5.37 18.58 0.85
C MET A 168 -6.25 17.34 0.61
N GLN A 169 -6.79 17.16 -0.60
CA GLN A 169 -7.56 15.96 -0.95
C GLN A 169 -6.69 14.70 -0.93
N ASP A 170 -5.47 14.77 -1.47
CA ASP A 170 -4.51 13.66 -1.45
C ASP A 170 -4.14 13.27 -0.01
N GLU A 171 -3.92 14.26 0.87
CA GLU A 171 -3.63 14.03 2.29
C GLU A 171 -4.81 13.39 3.03
N VAL A 172 -6.04 13.88 2.80
CA VAL A 172 -7.25 13.29 3.39
C VAL A 172 -7.43 11.84 2.91
N ALA A 173 -7.20 11.55 1.63
CA ALA A 173 -7.28 10.20 1.09
C ALA A 173 -6.25 9.26 1.73
N ALA A 174 -5.01 9.73 1.90
CA ALA A 174 -3.96 8.96 2.58
C ALA A 174 -4.34 8.65 4.04
N LEU A 175 -4.79 9.66 4.79
CA LEU A 175 -5.22 9.50 6.18
C LEU A 175 -6.43 8.57 6.32
N GLN A 176 -7.38 8.61 5.38
CA GLN A 176 -8.51 7.69 5.37
C GLN A 176 -8.07 6.25 5.09
N GLY A 177 -7.13 6.03 4.17
CA GLY A 177 -6.56 4.71 3.90
C GLY A 177 -5.85 4.11 5.12
N GLU A 178 -5.03 4.90 5.81
CA GLU A 178 -4.39 4.48 7.07
C GLU A 178 -5.39 4.22 8.18
N LYS A 179 -6.41 5.08 8.30
CA LYS A 179 -7.46 4.93 9.31
C LYS A 179 -8.24 3.64 9.11
N LEU A 180 -8.60 3.28 7.87
CA LEU A 180 -9.27 2.02 7.55
C LEU A 180 -8.40 0.81 7.92
N SER A 181 -7.11 0.81 7.57
CA SER A 181 -6.17 -0.27 7.93
C SER A 181 -6.04 -0.46 9.45
N LYS A 182 -5.89 0.63 10.22
CA LYS A 182 -5.76 0.56 11.69
C LYS A 182 -7.08 0.30 12.40
N SER A 183 -8.21 0.84 11.90
CA SER A 183 -9.52 0.63 12.52
C SER A 183 -10.08 -0.76 12.26
N ASP A 184 -9.75 -1.36 11.11
CA ASP A 184 -10.19 -2.71 10.75
C ASP A 184 -9.50 -3.79 11.58
N LEU A 185 -8.35 -3.51 12.21
CA LEU A 185 -7.67 -4.41 13.14
C LEU A 185 -8.11 -4.20 14.59
N LYS A 186 -8.23 -2.94 15.05
CA LYS A 186 -8.59 -2.61 16.46
C LYS A 186 -10.02 -2.98 16.85
N ARG A 187 -10.91 -3.25 15.89
CA ARG A 187 -12.32 -3.57 16.17
C ARG A 187 -12.65 -5.06 16.07
N VAL A 188 -11.65 -5.92 15.94
CA VAL A 188 -11.85 -7.35 15.71
C VAL A 188 -11.95 -8.11 17.03
N LYS A 189 -13.14 -8.09 17.62
CA LYS A 189 -13.56 -9.10 18.61
C LYS A 189 -14.08 -10.32 17.86
N ARG A 190 -13.51 -11.49 18.11
CA ARG A 190 -13.97 -12.78 17.58
C ARG A 190 -14.50 -13.62 18.71
N THR A 191 -15.63 -14.28 18.48
CA THR A 191 -16.22 -15.22 19.43
C THR A 191 -16.32 -16.58 18.74
N LEU A 192 -15.66 -17.56 19.32
CA LEU A 192 -15.78 -18.96 18.98
C LEU A 192 -16.73 -19.63 19.96
N THR A 193 -17.47 -20.64 19.51
CA THR A 193 -18.35 -21.45 20.35
C THR A 193 -17.98 -22.92 20.24
N THR A 194 -18.17 -23.67 21.33
CA THR A 194 -17.94 -25.11 21.35
C THR A 194 -18.98 -25.86 20.51
N THR A 195 -18.55 -26.87 19.75
CA THR A 195 -19.43 -27.64 18.85
C THR A 195 -19.99 -28.91 19.46
N THR A 196 -19.27 -29.49 20.41
CA THR A 196 -19.56 -30.80 21.01
C THR A 196 -19.32 -30.73 22.51
N ASP A 197 -19.97 -31.61 23.27
CA ASP A 197 -19.62 -31.82 24.68
C ASP A 197 -18.22 -32.44 24.75
N VAL A 198 -17.40 -31.98 25.69
CA VAL A 198 -15.99 -32.37 25.78
C VAL A 198 -15.75 -33.06 27.11
N LEU A 199 -15.34 -34.33 27.04
CA LEU A 199 -15.01 -35.17 28.19
C LEU A 199 -13.62 -34.88 28.75
N HIS A 200 -13.32 -35.45 29.91
CA HIS A 200 -12.00 -35.40 30.54
C HIS A 200 -10.87 -35.78 29.58
N GLY A 201 -9.76 -35.06 29.65
CA GLY A 201 -8.53 -35.31 28.89
C GLY A 201 -8.65 -34.99 27.40
N LYS A 202 -9.71 -34.26 26.98
CA LYS A 202 -9.93 -33.87 25.59
C LYS A 202 -9.88 -32.36 25.42
N LEU A 203 -9.38 -31.96 24.26
CA LEU A 203 -9.32 -30.55 23.86
C LEU A 203 -10.70 -30.09 23.36
N LEU A 204 -11.00 -28.80 23.56
CA LEU A 204 -12.27 -28.23 23.14
C LEU A 204 -12.29 -27.98 21.63
N ASN A 205 -13.40 -28.37 20.99
CA ASN A 205 -13.65 -28.10 19.57
C ASN A 205 -14.39 -26.79 19.39
N TRP A 206 -13.84 -25.90 18.58
CA TRP A 206 -14.32 -24.55 18.33
C TRP A 206 -14.89 -24.40 16.93
N LYS A 207 -15.95 -23.60 16.81
CA LYS A 207 -16.42 -23.01 15.54
C LYS A 207 -16.55 -21.50 15.68
N PHE A 208 -16.35 -20.78 14.59
CA PHE A 208 -16.65 -19.35 14.57
C PHE A 208 -18.16 -19.12 14.67
N ALA A 209 -18.58 -18.16 15.49
CA ALA A 209 -19.97 -17.73 15.58
C ALA A 209 -20.41 -16.83 14.39
N GLY A 210 -19.56 -16.64 13.37
CA GLY A 210 -19.84 -15.85 12.17
C GLY A 210 -18.71 -15.90 11.12
N ASP A 211 -18.95 -15.30 9.95
CA ASP A 211 -18.03 -15.34 8.81
C ASP A 211 -16.97 -14.22 8.87
N CYS A 212 -15.82 -14.47 9.50
CA CYS A 212 -14.63 -13.66 9.25
C CYS A 212 -13.33 -14.32 9.76
N ARG A 213 -12.44 -14.71 8.84
CA ARG A 213 -11.15 -15.37 9.11
C ARG A 213 -9.94 -14.43 9.20
N ARG A 214 -10.12 -13.19 9.68
CA ARG A 214 -9.10 -12.14 9.52
C ARG A 214 -8.00 -12.09 10.60
N VAL A 215 -8.21 -12.69 11.77
CA VAL A 215 -7.29 -12.55 12.92
C VAL A 215 -6.80 -13.88 13.46
N CYS A 216 -7.66 -14.89 13.41
CA CYS A 216 -7.30 -16.26 13.72
C CYS A 216 -8.00 -17.22 12.75
N SER A 217 -7.39 -18.38 12.53
CA SER A 217 -7.97 -19.52 11.84
C SER A 217 -8.15 -20.68 12.81
N ILE A 218 -9.06 -21.60 12.49
CA ILE A 218 -9.25 -22.83 13.24
C ILE A 218 -8.58 -23.96 12.46
N GLU A 219 -7.80 -24.78 13.16
CA GLU A 219 -7.04 -25.89 12.62
C GLU A 219 -7.35 -27.18 13.37
N GLU A 220 -6.82 -28.30 12.84
CA GLU A 220 -6.95 -29.63 13.44
C GLU A 220 -8.40 -30.00 13.78
N GLY A 221 -9.31 -29.78 12.82
CA GLY A 221 -10.72 -30.17 12.96
C GLY A 221 -11.55 -29.36 13.96
N GLY A 222 -11.03 -28.24 14.49
CA GLY A 222 -11.75 -27.44 15.48
C GLY A 222 -10.94 -27.13 16.73
N VAL A 223 -9.86 -27.87 16.96
CA VAL A 223 -9.26 -27.99 18.28
C VAL A 223 -8.27 -26.86 18.59
N LYS A 224 -7.59 -26.37 17.56
CA LYS A 224 -6.54 -25.36 17.69
C LYS A 224 -6.95 -24.07 16.99
N VAL A 225 -6.65 -22.94 17.63
CA VAL A 225 -6.87 -21.61 17.08
C VAL A 225 -5.51 -21.00 16.76
N ARG A 226 -5.19 -20.85 15.47
CA ARG A 226 -3.94 -20.25 14.99
C ARG A 226 -4.11 -18.74 14.85
N PHE A 227 -3.15 -17.97 15.37
CA PHE A 227 -3.11 -16.52 15.21
C PHE A 227 -2.45 -16.13 13.89
N LEU A 228 -3.08 -15.22 13.14
CA LEU A 228 -2.60 -14.80 11.81
C LEU A 228 -1.77 -13.51 11.85
N HIS A 229 -1.70 -12.86 13.00
CA HIS A 229 -0.95 -11.62 13.20
C HIS A 229 -0.27 -11.63 14.56
N SER A 230 0.96 -11.14 14.63
CA SER A 230 1.64 -10.87 15.90
C SER A 230 0.98 -9.67 16.59
N GLY A 231 0.66 -9.78 17.87
CA GLY A 231 0.02 -8.70 18.60
C GLY A 231 -0.33 -9.05 20.03
N GLU A 232 -0.92 -8.09 20.75
CA GLU A 232 -1.46 -8.32 22.08
C GLU A 232 -2.95 -8.66 22.00
N TYR A 233 -3.32 -9.81 22.56
CA TYR A 233 -4.67 -10.36 22.47
C TYR A 233 -5.33 -10.46 23.83
N LEU A 234 -6.55 -9.94 23.95
CA LEU A 234 -7.44 -10.23 25.06
C LEU A 234 -8.19 -11.54 24.78
N ILE A 235 -7.83 -12.58 25.52
CA ILE A 235 -8.48 -13.90 25.47
C ILE A 235 -9.48 -13.97 26.61
N GLN A 236 -10.76 -14.15 26.29
CA GLN A 236 -11.84 -14.35 27.27
C GLN A 236 -12.48 -15.71 27.07
N LEU A 237 -12.30 -16.61 28.03
CA LEU A 237 -12.87 -17.95 27.98
C LEU A 237 -14.10 -18.01 28.89
N LYS A 238 -15.25 -18.37 28.33
CA LYS A 238 -16.47 -18.66 29.10
C LYS A 238 -16.85 -20.11 28.94
N LEU A 239 -16.87 -20.85 30.04
CA LEU A 239 -17.19 -22.27 30.03
C LEU A 239 -18.53 -22.52 30.71
N ASN A 240 -19.40 -23.25 30.03
CA ASN A 240 -20.56 -23.87 30.63
C ASN A 240 -20.16 -25.30 30.98
N HIS A 241 -20.26 -25.67 32.25
CA HIS A 241 -19.93 -27.02 32.69
C HIS A 241 -21.02 -27.55 33.61
N THR A 242 -21.15 -28.87 33.63
CA THR A 242 -22.12 -29.58 34.46
C THR A 242 -21.36 -30.66 35.21
N THR A 243 -21.44 -30.64 36.54
CA THR A 243 -20.68 -31.56 37.39
C THR A 243 -21.57 -32.64 38.00
N TYR A 244 -21.06 -33.88 38.01
CA TYR A 244 -21.72 -35.03 38.62
C TYR A 244 -21.17 -35.36 40.01
N THR A 245 -20.06 -34.71 40.38
CA THR A 245 -19.33 -34.85 41.64
C THR A 245 -19.05 -33.49 42.26
N ASP A 246 -18.90 -33.43 43.59
CA ASP A 246 -18.34 -32.28 44.30
C ASP A 246 -16.82 -32.27 44.06
N ASP A 247 -16.39 -31.73 42.93
CA ASP A 247 -14.99 -31.72 42.53
C ASP A 247 -14.57 -30.38 41.92
N SER A 248 -13.27 -30.12 41.92
CA SER A 248 -12.68 -28.94 41.29
C SER A 248 -12.57 -29.13 39.77
N CYS A 249 -13.11 -28.15 39.04
CA CYS A 249 -13.01 -28.01 37.61
C CYS A 249 -11.65 -27.42 37.24
N HIS A 250 -10.81 -28.21 36.56
CA HIS A 250 -9.51 -27.79 36.04
C HIS A 250 -9.52 -27.72 34.51
N VAL A 251 -9.14 -26.57 33.97
CA VAL A 251 -8.97 -26.35 32.53
C VAL A 251 -7.63 -25.69 32.28
N GLU A 252 -6.96 -26.08 31.20
CA GLU A 252 -5.66 -25.52 30.85
C GLU A 252 -5.73 -24.79 29.51
N LEU A 253 -5.28 -23.54 29.52
CA LEU A 253 -4.98 -22.80 28.29
C LEU A 253 -3.56 -23.15 27.87
N GLN A 254 -3.45 -23.69 26.66
CA GLN A 254 -2.19 -24.16 26.09
C GLN A 254 -1.79 -23.29 24.90
N ARG A 255 -0.52 -22.88 24.88
CA ARG A 255 0.13 -22.22 23.76
C ARG A 255 1.07 -23.23 23.12
N ASP A 256 0.82 -23.57 21.86
CA ASP A 256 1.61 -24.56 21.11
C ASP A 256 1.78 -25.92 21.84
N GLY A 257 0.79 -26.28 22.67
CA GLY A 257 0.79 -27.50 23.48
C GLY A 257 1.40 -27.35 24.88
N GLU A 258 2.04 -26.23 25.20
CA GLU A 258 2.54 -25.93 26.54
C GLU A 258 1.49 -25.21 27.38
N VAL A 259 1.30 -25.64 28.63
CA VAL A 259 0.37 -25.00 29.56
C VAL A 259 0.97 -23.67 30.01
N PHE A 260 0.35 -22.57 29.59
CA PHE A 260 0.76 -21.24 30.04
C PHE A 260 -0.16 -20.69 31.13
N GLN A 261 -1.40 -21.17 31.24
CA GLN A 261 -2.34 -20.75 32.28
C GLN A 261 -3.27 -21.89 32.72
N PRO A 262 -3.07 -22.46 33.92
CA PRO A 262 -4.06 -23.34 34.54
C PRO A 262 -5.20 -22.52 35.16
N CYS A 263 -6.42 -23.06 35.04
CA CYS A 263 -7.66 -22.45 35.49
C CYS A 263 -8.41 -23.46 36.37
N THR A 264 -8.49 -23.20 37.68
CA THR A 264 -9.11 -24.11 38.67
C THR A 264 -10.32 -23.46 39.34
N PHE A 265 -11.44 -24.18 39.44
CA PHE A 265 -12.69 -23.69 40.04
C PHE A 265 -13.38 -24.75 40.87
N TYR A 266 -14.05 -24.35 41.96
CA TYR A 266 -14.81 -25.27 42.79
C TYR A 266 -16.27 -25.31 42.35
N THR A 267 -16.84 -26.51 42.31
CA THR A 267 -18.22 -26.74 41.87
C THR A 267 -18.93 -27.63 42.87
N THR A 268 -20.24 -27.47 42.99
CA THR A 268 -21.07 -28.36 43.80
C THR A 268 -21.85 -29.31 42.89
N ARG A 269 -22.11 -30.51 43.38
CA ARG A 269 -22.76 -31.61 42.66
C ARG A 269 -24.06 -31.18 42.01
N THR A 270 -24.31 -31.61 40.77
CA THR A 270 -25.52 -31.31 39.97
C THR A 270 -25.73 -29.85 39.59
N SER A 271 -24.77 -28.97 39.84
CA SER A 271 -24.86 -27.57 39.40
C SER A 271 -24.41 -27.44 37.94
N THR A 272 -25.16 -26.62 37.18
CA THR A 272 -24.66 -26.05 35.93
C THR A 272 -23.98 -24.74 36.30
N ALA A 273 -22.66 -24.69 36.20
CA ALA A 273 -21.90 -23.50 36.56
C ALA A 273 -21.30 -22.85 35.30
N LYS A 274 -21.27 -21.51 35.33
CA LYS A 274 -20.69 -20.68 34.27
C LYS A 274 -19.40 -20.09 34.77
N PHE A 275 -18.32 -20.37 34.06
CA PHE A 275 -17.01 -19.83 34.36
C PHE A 275 -16.65 -18.76 33.33
N CYS A 276 -15.93 -17.71 33.75
CA CYS A 276 -15.40 -16.66 32.89
C CYS A 276 -13.95 -16.36 33.28
N HIS A 277 -13.01 -16.62 32.39
CA HIS A 277 -11.61 -16.16 32.45
C HIS A 277 -11.39 -15.03 31.46
N SER A 278 -10.50 -14.09 31.77
CA SER A 278 -10.05 -13.06 30.84
C SER A 278 -8.58 -12.76 31.11
N GLN A 279 -7.74 -12.83 30.09
CA GLN A 279 -6.31 -12.54 30.19
C GLN A 279 -5.80 -11.89 28.91
N ALA A 280 -4.93 -10.89 29.05
CA ALA A 280 -4.18 -10.31 27.94
C ALA A 280 -2.91 -11.12 27.73
N VAL A 281 -2.66 -11.55 26.49
CA VAL A 281 -1.58 -12.45 26.12
C VAL A 281 -0.96 -11.95 24.82
N LYS A 282 0.36 -11.82 24.79
CA LYS A 282 1.10 -11.57 23.55
C LYS A 282 1.22 -12.87 22.78
N MET A 283 0.77 -12.85 21.52
CA MET A 283 0.86 -13.97 20.60
C MET A 283 1.60 -13.54 19.35
N ALA A 284 2.48 -14.40 18.83
CA ALA A 284 3.12 -14.21 17.55
C ALA A 284 2.30 -14.82 16.41
N GLU A 285 2.54 -14.33 15.19
CA GLU A 285 1.97 -14.93 13.98
C GLU A 285 2.38 -16.41 13.86
N GLY A 286 1.39 -17.28 13.69
CA GLY A 286 1.57 -18.73 13.58
C GLY A 286 1.41 -19.50 14.90
N GLU A 287 1.47 -18.84 16.06
CA GLU A 287 1.24 -19.51 17.35
C GLU A 287 -0.20 -20.02 17.47
N MET A 288 -0.36 -21.11 18.21
CA MET A 288 -1.63 -21.80 18.39
C MET A 288 -2.10 -21.77 19.84
N LEU A 289 -3.41 -21.55 20.01
CA LEU A 289 -4.11 -21.68 21.28
C LEU A 289 -4.99 -22.91 21.26
N SER A 290 -4.87 -23.74 22.30
CA SER A 290 -5.77 -24.85 22.58
C SER A 290 -6.26 -24.78 24.02
N VAL A 291 -7.41 -25.41 24.29
CA VAL A 291 -7.99 -25.46 25.63
C VAL A 291 -8.22 -26.93 25.98
N LEU A 292 -7.59 -27.40 27.06
CA LEU A 292 -7.68 -28.78 27.53
C LEU A 292 -8.64 -28.89 28.71
N ASN A 293 -9.61 -29.81 28.59
CA ASN A 293 -10.46 -30.18 29.70
C ASN A 293 -9.71 -31.17 30.61
N CYS A 294 -9.21 -30.72 31.77
CA CYS A 294 -8.60 -31.58 32.77
C CYS A 294 -9.60 -32.04 33.85
N VAL A 295 -10.90 -31.72 33.70
CA VAL A 295 -11.95 -32.06 34.67
C VAL A 295 -12.43 -33.49 34.49
N ASN A 296 -12.72 -34.23 35.56
CA ASN A 296 -13.47 -35.50 35.52
C ASN A 296 -14.97 -35.33 35.18
N ASN A 297 -15.36 -34.20 34.60
CA ASN A 297 -16.73 -33.82 34.22
C ASN A 297 -16.74 -33.35 32.75
N TYR A 298 -17.93 -33.14 32.19
CA TYR A 298 -18.06 -32.67 30.80
C TYR A 298 -18.27 -31.16 30.73
N ILE A 299 -17.62 -30.54 29.75
CA ILE A 299 -17.89 -29.16 29.34
C ILE A 299 -18.99 -29.21 28.30
N SER A 300 -20.06 -28.46 28.52
CA SER A 300 -21.24 -28.50 27.66
C SER A 300 -21.10 -27.59 26.44
N VAL A 301 -21.79 -28.00 25.36
CA VAL A 301 -21.98 -27.20 24.14
C VAL A 301 -22.47 -25.80 24.49
N GLY A 302 -21.89 -24.78 23.85
CA GLY A 302 -22.25 -23.37 24.04
C GLY A 302 -21.28 -22.59 24.92
N SER A 303 -20.20 -23.22 25.41
CA SER A 303 -19.02 -22.52 25.92
C SER A 303 -18.42 -21.62 24.82
N THR A 304 -17.93 -20.43 25.18
CA THR A 304 -17.46 -19.42 24.22
C THR A 304 -16.03 -18.98 24.49
N LEU A 305 -15.23 -18.83 23.46
CA LEU A 305 -13.89 -18.27 23.51
C LEU A 305 -13.89 -16.96 22.71
N SER A 306 -13.65 -15.83 23.38
CA SER A 306 -13.53 -14.53 22.73
C SER A 306 -12.08 -14.12 22.60
N ILE A 307 -11.65 -13.72 21.41
CA ILE A 307 -10.28 -13.25 21.12
C ILE A 307 -10.41 -11.84 20.54
N THR A 308 -9.76 -10.86 21.18
CA THR A 308 -9.77 -9.46 20.72
C THR A 308 -8.35 -8.98 20.56
N LEU A 309 -7.98 -8.52 19.36
CA LEU A 309 -6.69 -7.87 19.13
C LEU A 309 -6.72 -6.47 19.74
N LEU A 310 -5.80 -6.18 20.67
CA LEU A 310 -5.66 -4.89 21.34
C LEU A 310 -4.71 -3.96 20.57
N GLU A 311 -3.56 -4.49 20.15
CA GLU A 311 -2.49 -3.78 19.42
C GLU A 311 -1.77 -4.68 18.43
#